data_AF-A0A6J6LBU6-F1
#
_entry.id   AF-A0A6J6LBU6-F1
#
_cell.length_a   1.000
_cell.length_b   1.000
_cell.length_c   1.000
_cell.angle_alpha   90.00
_cell.angle_beta   90.00
_cell.angle_gamma   90.00
#
_symmetry.space_group_name_H-M   'P 1'
#
loop_
_entity.id
_entity.type
_entity.pdbx_description
1 polymer ?
#
loop_
_entity_poly.entity_id
_entity_poly.type
_entity_poly.pdbx_seq_one_letter_code
_entity_poly.pdbx_strand_id
1 'polypeptide(L)'
;MIKTAQILSTSEISLLSSLHGHRWLDISGEDFDSEDFAWMEVRIETDGPSIRMFFEMEVLDIDGDADDYPVLHILESPEKSPGAARRGNIYFHEKDQNISEIWILRETVTCDQNNEPYFENVADTTVAFKLENTWIAFTRSDHWSDAFKIQRAAEREAIELPDSLNEWESDLSHHYGLSREWIQVA
;
A
#
# COMPACT_ATOMS: atom_id res chain seq x y z
N MET A 1 9.94 24.47 7.40
CA MET A 1 8.96 23.42 7.12
C MET A 1 9.50 22.48 6.05
N ILE A 2 9.85 21.26 6.43
CA ILE A 2 10.27 20.18 5.53
C ILE A 2 9.02 19.64 4.82
N LYS A 3 9.14 19.30 3.52
CA LYS A 3 8.06 18.69 2.74
C LYS A 3 8.59 17.48 1.99
N THR A 4 7.96 16.34 2.18
CA THR A 4 8.31 15.07 1.52
C THR A 4 7.06 14.43 0.91
N ALA A 5 7.24 13.74 -0.22
CA ALA A 5 6.14 13.12 -0.96
C ALA A 5 6.59 11.78 -1.57
N GLN A 6 5.98 10.69 -1.10
CA GLN A 6 6.19 9.31 -1.50
C GLN A 6 4.89 8.79 -2.12
N ILE A 7 4.56 9.33 -3.29
CA ILE A 7 3.31 9.03 -3.99
C ILE A 7 3.58 8.29 -5.28
N LEU A 8 2.65 7.42 -5.68
CA LEU A 8 2.76 6.67 -6.91
C LEU A 8 2.83 7.63 -8.12
N SER A 9 3.78 7.34 -9.02
CA SER A 9 3.93 8.08 -10.26
C SER A 9 2.75 7.87 -11.19
N THR A 10 2.60 8.75 -12.19
CA THR A 10 1.55 8.60 -13.21
C THR A 10 1.65 7.27 -13.97
N SER A 11 2.85 6.76 -14.21
CA SER A 11 3.05 5.44 -14.82
C SER A 11 2.57 4.30 -13.93
N GLU A 12 2.86 4.37 -12.63
CA GLU A 12 2.43 3.36 -11.66
C GLU A 12 0.92 3.37 -11.48
N ILE A 13 0.31 4.56 -11.38
CA ILE A 13 -1.14 4.73 -11.35
C ILE A 13 -1.76 4.19 -12.64
N SER A 14 -1.21 4.52 -13.82
CA SER A 14 -1.72 4.01 -15.09
C SER A 14 -1.65 2.49 -15.18
N LEU A 15 -0.58 1.89 -14.65
CA LEU A 15 -0.44 0.44 -14.60
C LEU A 15 -1.46 -0.16 -13.65
N LEU A 16 -1.63 0.40 -12.46
CA LEU A 16 -2.65 -0.03 -11.49
C LEU A 16 -4.07 0.08 -12.06
N SER A 17 -4.43 1.21 -12.67
CA SER A 17 -5.72 1.42 -13.32
C SER A 17 -5.96 0.46 -14.48
N SER A 18 -4.91 -0.08 -15.11
CA SER A 18 -5.07 -1.04 -16.21
C SER A 18 -5.67 -2.37 -15.79
N LEU A 19 -5.67 -2.70 -14.48
CA LEU A 19 -6.33 -3.90 -13.96
C LEU A 19 -7.87 -3.77 -13.92
N HIS A 20 -8.41 -2.56 -13.99
CA HIS A 20 -9.86 -2.36 -13.87
C HIS A 20 -10.62 -3.05 -15.01
N GLY A 21 -11.69 -3.76 -14.65
CA GLY A 21 -12.51 -4.54 -15.57
C GLY A 21 -11.96 -5.92 -15.91
N HIS A 22 -10.72 -6.25 -15.49
CA HIS A 22 -10.18 -7.59 -15.61
C HIS A 22 -10.64 -8.52 -14.49
N ARG A 23 -10.61 -9.83 -14.76
CA ARG A 23 -10.94 -10.84 -13.75
C ARG A 23 -9.73 -11.10 -12.86
N TRP A 24 -9.96 -11.04 -11.56
CA TRP A 24 -9.01 -11.46 -10.53
C TRP A 24 -8.71 -12.96 -10.65
N LEU A 25 -7.44 -13.34 -10.70
CA LEU A 25 -7.05 -14.75 -10.77
C LEU A 25 -6.48 -15.23 -9.44
N ASP A 26 -5.42 -14.56 -8.97
CA ASP A 26 -4.72 -14.92 -7.75
C ASP A 26 -3.87 -13.76 -7.22
N ILE A 27 -3.48 -13.91 -5.96
CA ILE A 27 -2.32 -13.20 -5.40
C ILE A 27 -1.23 -14.20 -5.09
N SER A 28 0.00 -13.77 -5.29
CA SER A 28 1.16 -14.61 -5.02
C SER A 28 2.36 -13.78 -4.61
N GLY A 29 3.40 -14.43 -4.12
CA GLY A 29 4.65 -13.76 -3.80
C GLY A 29 5.66 -14.75 -3.27
N GLU A 30 6.92 -14.36 -3.36
CA GLU A 30 8.02 -15.19 -2.88
C GLU A 30 8.00 -15.33 -1.36
N ASP A 31 7.60 -14.26 -0.66
CA ASP A 31 7.77 -14.09 0.78
C ASP A 31 6.43 -13.92 1.53
N PHE A 32 5.38 -14.57 1.02
CA PHE A 32 4.15 -14.78 1.77
C PHE A 32 4.43 -15.69 2.97
N ASP A 33 4.08 -15.21 4.16
CA ASP A 33 4.07 -16.00 5.39
C ASP A 33 2.69 -16.65 5.61
N SER A 34 1.63 -15.96 5.19
CA SER A 34 0.22 -16.40 5.30
C SER A 34 -0.67 -15.72 4.26
N GLU A 35 -1.94 -16.10 4.16
CA GLU A 35 -2.89 -15.56 3.16
C GLU A 35 -3.27 -14.07 3.37
N ASP A 36 -2.92 -13.55 4.54
CA ASP A 36 -3.20 -12.21 5.06
C ASP A 36 -1.92 -11.40 5.34
N PHE A 37 -0.73 -11.94 5.04
CA PHE A 37 0.55 -11.28 5.28
C PHE A 37 1.63 -11.67 4.27
N ALA A 38 2.31 -10.67 3.71
CA ALA A 38 3.45 -10.86 2.81
C ALA A 38 4.59 -9.91 3.14
N TRP A 39 5.82 -10.43 3.16
CA TRP A 39 7.03 -9.62 3.22
C TRP A 39 7.40 -9.14 1.82
N MET A 40 8.03 -7.97 1.74
CA MET A 40 8.68 -7.40 0.55
C MET A 40 7.76 -7.13 -0.64
N GLU A 41 7.17 -8.17 -1.27
CA GLU A 41 6.37 -8.03 -2.49
C GLU A 41 5.08 -8.86 -2.49
N VAL A 42 4.09 -8.30 -3.19
CA VAL A 42 2.85 -8.99 -3.57
C VAL A 42 2.66 -8.88 -5.08
N ARG A 43 2.42 -10.01 -5.73
CA ARG A 43 1.96 -10.07 -7.12
C ARG A 43 0.44 -10.22 -7.17
N ILE A 44 -0.17 -9.49 -8.09
CA ILE A 44 -1.59 -9.57 -8.41
C ILE A 44 -1.72 -10.03 -9.85
N GLU A 45 -2.38 -11.17 -10.04
CA GLU A 45 -2.61 -11.78 -11.33
C GLU A 45 -4.06 -11.55 -11.78
N THR A 46 -4.23 -11.10 -13.02
CA THR A 46 -5.54 -10.97 -13.66
C THR A 46 -5.60 -11.76 -14.96
N ASP A 47 -6.77 -11.82 -15.61
CA ASP A 47 -6.89 -12.39 -16.96
C ASP A 47 -6.37 -11.47 -18.09
N GLY A 48 -5.78 -10.32 -17.73
CA GLY A 48 -5.06 -9.41 -18.62
C GLY A 48 -3.70 -9.02 -18.04
N PRO A 49 -3.51 -7.77 -17.58
CA PRO A 49 -2.25 -7.32 -17.01
C PRO A 49 -2.03 -7.89 -15.61
N SER A 50 -0.77 -8.16 -15.29
CA SER A 50 -0.34 -8.58 -13.96
C SER A 50 0.70 -7.60 -13.43
N ILE A 51 0.65 -7.35 -12.12
CA ILE A 51 1.53 -6.39 -11.46
C ILE A 51 2.22 -7.01 -10.25
N ARG A 52 3.34 -6.42 -9.87
CA ARG A 52 3.93 -6.58 -8.55
C ARG A 52 3.85 -5.24 -7.81
N MET A 53 3.56 -5.32 -6.53
CA MET A 53 3.59 -4.21 -5.59
C MET A 53 4.61 -4.54 -4.51
N PHE A 54 5.38 -3.55 -4.10
CA PHE A 54 6.37 -3.69 -3.02
C PHE A 54 6.58 -2.35 -2.34
N PHE A 55 7.06 -2.38 -1.10
CA PHE A 55 7.59 -1.20 -0.43
C PHE A 55 9.12 -1.23 -0.54
N GLU A 56 9.71 -0.17 -1.10
CA GLU A 56 11.17 0.03 -1.07
C GLU A 56 11.52 0.88 0.15
N MET A 57 12.46 0.43 0.97
CA MET A 57 12.97 1.22 2.10
C MET A 57 13.96 2.26 1.57
N GLU A 58 13.55 3.53 1.58
CA GLU A 58 14.36 4.66 1.14
C GLU A 58 14.82 5.51 2.32
N VAL A 59 16.07 5.96 2.30
CA VAL A 59 16.59 6.91 3.31
C VAL A 59 16.03 8.31 3.03
N LEU A 60 15.14 8.80 3.89
CA LEU A 60 14.49 10.11 3.79
C LEU A 60 14.72 10.97 5.04
N ASP A 61 14.76 12.28 4.85
CA ASP A 61 14.79 13.29 5.92
C ASP A 61 13.39 13.91 6.03
N ILE A 62 12.57 13.38 6.94
CA ILE A 62 11.17 13.80 7.15
C ILE A 62 11.06 14.73 8.36
N ASP A 63 11.71 14.39 9.46
CA ASP A 63 11.63 15.06 10.76
C ASP A 63 12.97 15.71 11.17
N GLY A 64 13.82 16.03 10.20
CA GLY A 64 15.11 16.69 10.40
C GLY A 64 16.29 15.73 10.57
N ASP A 65 16.02 14.43 10.63
CA ASP A 65 17.01 13.36 10.64
C ASP A 65 16.72 12.33 9.52
N ALA A 66 17.80 11.79 8.94
CA ALA A 66 17.69 10.81 7.87
C ALA A 66 17.43 9.41 8.44
N ASP A 67 16.35 8.77 7.99
CA ASP A 67 15.95 7.41 8.41
C ASP A 67 15.34 6.62 7.24
N ASP A 68 15.16 5.31 7.40
CA ASP A 68 14.62 4.41 6.38
C ASP A 68 13.09 4.39 6.39
N TYR A 69 12.45 4.85 5.30
CA TYR A 69 10.99 4.88 5.18
C TYR A 69 10.49 4.06 3.98
N PRO A 70 9.37 3.34 4.12
CA PRO A 70 8.80 2.53 3.07
C PRO A 70 8.07 3.39 2.02
N VAL A 71 8.45 3.22 0.75
CA VAL A 71 7.87 3.87 -0.42
C VAL A 71 7.17 2.83 -1.29
N LEU A 72 5.88 3.01 -1.54
CA LEU A 72 5.10 2.08 -2.34
C LEU A 72 5.47 2.19 -3.82
N HIS A 73 5.74 1.04 -4.45
CA HIS A 73 5.99 0.93 -5.88
C HIS A 73 5.11 -0.11 -6.56
N ILE A 74 4.80 0.14 -7.83
CA ILE A 74 4.02 -0.77 -8.68
C ILE A 74 4.74 -0.99 -10.01
N LEU A 75 5.02 -2.25 -10.33
CA LEU A 75 5.71 -2.60 -11.57
C LEU A 75 4.97 -3.72 -12.32
N GLU A 76 5.14 -3.76 -13.63
CA GLU A 76 4.58 -4.83 -14.45
C GLU A 76 5.21 -6.17 -14.04
N SER A 77 4.40 -7.22 -13.98
CA SER A 77 4.85 -8.58 -13.68
C SER A 77 4.21 -9.57 -14.66
N PRO A 78 4.65 -9.58 -15.93
CA PRO A 78 4.00 -10.40 -16.97
C PRO A 78 4.22 -11.90 -16.79
N GLU A 79 5.21 -12.30 -15.98
CA GLU A 79 5.51 -13.68 -15.67
C GLU A 79 5.06 -14.01 -14.24
N LYS A 80 4.42 -15.18 -14.08
CA LYS A 80 4.12 -15.73 -12.76
C LYS A 80 5.40 -15.96 -11.98
N SER A 81 5.36 -15.73 -10.66
CA SER A 81 6.46 -16.05 -9.77
C SER A 81 6.85 -17.54 -9.85
N PRO A 82 8.05 -17.89 -10.33
CA PRO A 82 8.51 -19.28 -10.36
C PRO A 82 8.68 -19.85 -8.94
N GLY A 83 9.02 -18.99 -7.98
CA GLY A 83 9.18 -19.33 -6.56
C GLY A 83 7.84 -19.59 -5.87
N ALA A 84 6.84 -18.73 -6.08
CA ALA A 84 5.52 -18.88 -5.44
C ALA A 84 4.83 -20.18 -5.86
N ALA A 85 4.90 -20.55 -7.14
CA ALA A 85 4.32 -21.79 -7.64
C ALA A 85 4.95 -23.05 -7.01
N ARG A 86 6.25 -23.00 -6.72
CA ARG A 86 6.97 -24.12 -6.08
C ARG A 86 6.69 -24.20 -4.57
N ARG A 87 6.56 -23.05 -3.91
CA ARG A 87 6.30 -22.97 -2.46
C ARG A 87 4.81 -23.11 -2.09
N GLY A 88 3.92 -23.01 -3.06
CA GLY A 88 2.47 -23.03 -2.82
C GLY A 88 1.91 -21.69 -2.32
N ASN A 89 2.69 -20.62 -2.45
CA ASN A 89 2.32 -19.26 -2.01
C ASN A 89 1.47 -18.56 -3.08
N ILE A 90 0.38 -19.21 -3.49
CA ILE A 90 -0.57 -18.69 -4.45
C ILE A 90 -1.97 -18.85 -3.86
N TYR A 91 -2.68 -17.74 -3.73
CA TYR A 91 -3.98 -17.67 -3.07
C TYR A 91 -5.05 -17.20 -4.07
N PHE A 92 -6.07 -18.03 -4.25
CA PHE A 92 -7.11 -17.87 -5.29
C PHE A 92 -8.44 -17.32 -4.75
N HIS A 93 -8.42 -16.57 -3.64
CA HIS A 93 -9.64 -15.97 -3.10
C HIS A 93 -10.25 -15.01 -4.11
N GLU A 94 -11.58 -14.96 -4.17
CA GLU A 94 -12.35 -14.13 -5.10
C GLU A 94 -12.02 -14.33 -6.58
N LYS A 95 -11.39 -15.47 -6.92
CA LYS A 95 -11.04 -15.82 -8.30
C LYS A 95 -12.26 -15.72 -9.24
N ASP A 96 -11.98 -15.23 -10.44
CA ASP A 96 -12.91 -14.97 -11.53
C ASP A 96 -13.88 -13.78 -11.30
N GLN A 97 -13.82 -13.09 -10.15
CA GLN A 97 -14.55 -11.83 -9.97
C GLN A 97 -13.88 -10.68 -10.72
N ASN A 98 -14.68 -9.77 -11.25
CA ASN A 98 -14.16 -8.57 -11.91
C ASN A 98 -13.69 -7.54 -10.88
N ILE A 99 -12.58 -6.87 -11.20
CA ILE A 99 -12.15 -5.66 -10.50
C ILE A 99 -13.03 -4.51 -10.98
N SER A 100 -13.90 -4.00 -10.10
CA SER A 100 -14.84 -2.93 -10.42
C SER A 100 -14.37 -1.55 -9.96
N GLU A 101 -13.52 -1.48 -8.94
CA GLU A 101 -12.92 -0.21 -8.50
C GLU A 101 -11.50 -0.45 -7.97
N ILE A 102 -10.64 0.55 -8.10
CA ILE A 102 -9.29 0.53 -7.55
C ILE A 102 -9.03 1.86 -6.84
N TRP A 103 -8.52 1.76 -5.61
CA TRP A 103 -8.34 2.88 -4.71
C TRP A 103 -6.95 2.86 -4.10
N ILE A 104 -6.42 4.05 -3.86
CA ILE A 104 -5.19 4.28 -3.08
C ILE A 104 -5.58 5.02 -1.81
N LEU A 105 -5.01 4.63 -0.66
CA LEU A 105 -5.02 5.48 0.53
C LEU A 105 -3.76 6.32 0.55
N ARG A 106 -3.95 7.63 0.61
CA ARG A 106 -2.90 8.61 0.85
C ARG A 106 -2.98 9.13 2.28
N GLU A 107 -1.86 9.11 2.96
CA GLU A 107 -1.71 9.72 4.28
C GLU A 107 -0.97 11.04 4.16
N THR A 108 -1.34 12.00 5.00
CA THR A 108 -0.55 13.20 5.23
C THR A 108 -0.30 13.33 6.72
N VAL A 109 0.98 13.27 7.08
CA VAL A 109 1.47 13.44 8.45
C VAL A 109 2.06 14.83 8.55
N THR A 110 1.63 15.58 9.55
CA THR A 110 2.15 16.92 9.84
C THR A 110 2.73 16.96 11.23
N CYS A 111 3.77 17.77 11.44
CA CYS A 111 4.26 18.12 12.76
C CYS A 111 4.31 19.64 12.90
N ASP A 112 3.77 20.16 13.99
CA ASP A 112 4.04 21.51 14.48
C ASP A 112 5.08 21.41 15.60
N GLN A 113 6.18 22.15 15.49
CA GLN A 113 7.20 22.27 16.54
C GLN A 113 7.10 23.66 17.17
N ASN A 114 6.87 23.73 18.48
CA ASN A 114 6.66 24.98 19.23
C ASN A 114 5.55 25.88 18.65
N ASN A 115 4.47 25.27 18.15
CA ASN A 115 3.34 25.92 17.44
C ASN A 115 3.71 26.54 16.08
N GLU A 116 4.83 26.15 15.49
CA GLU A 116 5.20 26.51 14.12
C GLU A 116 5.28 25.25 13.24
N PRO A 117 4.82 25.31 11.98
CA PRO A 117 4.88 24.15 11.08
C PRO A 117 6.31 23.66 10.86
N TYR A 118 6.56 22.41 11.25
CA TYR A 118 7.87 21.78 11.22
C TYR A 118 8.08 20.89 10.00
N PHE A 119 7.20 19.92 9.78
CA PHE A 119 7.21 19.11 8.56
C PHE A 119 5.81 18.69 8.11
N GLU A 120 5.75 18.30 6.83
CA GLU A 120 4.61 17.66 6.19
C GLU A 120 5.13 16.52 5.30
N ASN A 121 4.68 15.29 5.56
CA ASN A 121 4.95 14.11 4.76
C ASN A 121 3.67 13.62 4.11
N VAL A 122 3.72 13.31 2.82
CA VAL A 122 2.60 12.74 2.08
C VAL A 122 3.01 11.39 1.50
N ALA A 123 2.31 10.31 1.82
CA ALA A 123 2.67 8.97 1.36
C ALA A 123 1.45 8.15 0.93
N ASP A 124 1.59 7.40 -0.17
CA ASP A 124 0.62 6.37 -0.56
C ASP A 124 0.94 5.08 0.21
N THR A 125 0.00 4.59 1.02
CA THR A 125 0.27 3.52 2.00
C THR A 125 -0.58 2.27 1.81
N THR A 126 -1.65 2.36 1.01
CA THR A 126 -2.55 1.23 0.74
C THR A 126 -3.02 1.23 -0.69
N VAL A 127 -3.10 0.05 -1.28
CA VAL A 127 -3.87 -0.19 -2.51
C VAL A 127 -5.05 -1.09 -2.18
N ALA A 128 -6.26 -0.71 -2.57
CA ALA A 128 -7.47 -1.48 -2.35
C ALA A 128 -8.23 -1.71 -3.66
N PHE A 129 -8.67 -2.95 -3.86
CA PHE A 129 -9.46 -3.37 -5.00
C PHE A 129 -10.87 -3.70 -4.54
N LYS A 130 -11.88 -3.10 -5.17
CA LYS A 130 -13.25 -3.60 -5.08
C LYS A 130 -13.45 -4.66 -6.15
N LEU A 131 -13.71 -5.87 -5.70
CA LEU A 131 -14.29 -6.95 -6.51
C LEU A 131 -15.81 -6.93 -6.34
N GLU A 132 -16.54 -7.75 -7.10
CA GLU A 132 -18.01 -7.75 -7.13
C GLU A 132 -18.66 -7.62 -5.74
N ASN A 133 -18.22 -8.43 -4.76
CA ASN A 133 -18.79 -8.42 -3.41
C ASN A 133 -17.78 -8.12 -2.30
N THR A 134 -16.49 -8.05 -2.61
CA THR A 134 -15.42 -8.05 -1.60
C THR A 134 -14.39 -6.96 -1.90
N TRP A 135 -13.92 -6.27 -0.87
CA TRP A 135 -12.74 -5.42 -0.92
C TRP A 135 -11.52 -6.25 -0.56
N ILE A 136 -10.44 -6.11 -1.32
CA ILE A 136 -9.13 -6.65 -0.97
C ILE A 136 -8.16 -5.48 -0.85
N ALA A 137 -7.56 -5.29 0.32
CA ALA A 137 -6.62 -4.21 0.59
C ALA A 137 -5.22 -4.75 0.91
N PHE A 138 -4.22 -4.08 0.35
CA PHE A 138 -2.79 -4.30 0.58
C PHE A 138 -2.26 -3.06 1.26
N THR A 139 -2.18 -3.13 2.58
CA THR A 139 -1.81 -2.01 3.44
C THR A 139 -0.41 -2.21 3.97
N ARG A 140 0.39 -1.15 4.03
CA ARG A 140 1.65 -1.17 4.76
C ARG A 140 1.44 -1.67 6.19
N SER A 141 2.21 -2.65 6.64
CA SER A 141 2.01 -3.27 7.96
C SER A 141 2.34 -2.32 9.12
N ASP A 142 3.47 -1.61 9.02
CA ASP A 142 3.93 -0.60 9.98
C ASP A 142 4.80 0.47 9.27
N HIS A 143 5.37 1.41 10.01
CA HIS A 143 6.13 2.53 9.43
C HIS A 143 7.57 2.20 9.02
N TRP A 144 8.12 1.07 9.47
CA TRP A 144 9.53 0.68 9.32
C TRP A 144 9.69 -0.63 8.55
N SER A 145 8.61 -1.14 7.98
CA SER A 145 8.55 -2.43 7.32
C SER A 145 8.17 -2.30 5.86
N ASP A 146 8.79 -3.15 5.05
CA ASP A 146 8.42 -3.41 3.67
C ASP A 146 7.25 -4.40 3.52
N ALA A 147 6.66 -4.85 4.64
CA ALA A 147 5.63 -5.87 4.63
C ALA A 147 4.21 -5.31 4.41
N PHE A 148 3.39 -6.16 3.80
CA PHE A 148 1.98 -5.93 3.55
C PHE A 148 1.11 -6.71 4.53
N LYS A 149 0.15 -6.02 5.14
CA LYS A 149 -1.05 -6.62 5.70
C LYS A 149 -2.11 -6.71 4.58
N ILE A 150 -2.62 -7.90 4.34
CA ILE A 150 -3.60 -8.18 3.29
C ILE A 150 -4.96 -8.45 3.94
N GLN A 151 -5.94 -7.61 3.61
CA GLN A 151 -7.25 -7.65 4.26
C GLN A 151 -8.35 -7.89 3.24
N ARG A 152 -9.37 -8.65 3.66
CA ARG A 152 -10.59 -8.89 2.89
C ARG A 152 -11.76 -8.36 3.69
N ALA A 153 -12.54 -7.45 3.12
CA ALA A 153 -13.63 -6.78 3.81
C ALA A 153 -14.89 -6.71 2.93
N ALA A 154 -16.07 -6.67 3.54
CA ALA A 154 -17.33 -6.52 2.79
C ALA A 154 -17.49 -5.09 2.23
N GLU A 155 -17.00 -4.10 2.99
CA GLU A 155 -17.06 -2.67 2.70
C GLU A 155 -15.69 -2.02 2.95
N ARG A 156 -15.42 -0.88 2.30
CA ARG A 156 -14.12 -0.20 2.35
C ARG A 156 -13.82 0.30 3.77
N GLU A 157 -14.84 0.78 4.45
CA GLU A 157 -14.78 1.35 5.79
C GLU A 157 -14.41 0.29 6.86
N ALA A 158 -14.53 -0.99 6.53
CA ALA A 158 -14.11 -2.10 7.39
C ALA A 158 -12.64 -2.52 7.19
N ILE A 159 -11.90 -1.88 6.28
CA ILE A 159 -10.45 -2.08 6.15
C ILE A 159 -9.76 -1.43 7.35
N GLU A 160 -9.05 -2.23 8.14
CA GLU A 160 -8.30 -1.70 9.30
C GLU A 160 -7.00 -1.06 8.82
N LEU A 161 -6.81 0.22 9.15
CA LEU A 161 -5.58 0.93 8.82
C LEU A 161 -4.68 0.98 10.06
N PRO A 162 -3.37 0.72 9.94
CA PRO A 162 -2.45 0.83 11.06
C PRO A 162 -2.50 2.24 11.64
N ASP A 163 -2.22 2.43 12.93
CA ASP A 163 -2.11 3.77 13.48
C ASP A 163 -0.71 4.34 13.19
N SER A 164 -0.63 5.12 12.11
CA SER A 164 0.61 5.75 11.65
C SER A 164 1.20 6.73 12.68
N LEU A 165 0.40 7.23 13.63
CA LEU A 165 0.91 8.12 14.68
C LEU A 165 1.57 7.39 15.85
N ASN A 166 1.53 6.06 15.92
CA ASN A 166 2.25 5.33 16.97
C ASN A 166 3.76 5.60 16.95
N GLU A 167 4.33 5.99 15.80
CA GLU A 167 5.73 6.38 15.69
C GLU A 167 6.00 7.82 16.16
N TRP A 168 4.98 8.67 16.12
CA TRP A 168 5.10 10.10 16.34
C TRP A 168 4.25 10.54 17.52
N GLU A 169 4.75 10.22 18.71
CA GLU A 169 4.11 10.61 19.97
C GLU A 169 4.25 12.12 20.20
N SER A 170 3.12 12.81 20.37
CA SER A 170 3.12 14.24 20.66
C SER A 170 3.65 14.53 22.07
N ASP A 171 4.46 15.58 22.19
CA ASP A 171 4.97 16.08 23.46
C ASP A 171 4.63 17.58 23.66
N LEU A 172 5.31 18.25 24.60
CA LEU A 172 5.08 19.68 24.87
C LEU A 172 5.55 20.60 23.73
N SER A 173 6.42 20.10 22.87
CA SER A 173 7.06 20.82 21.78
C SER A 173 6.62 20.34 20.40
N HIS A 174 6.23 19.08 20.23
CA HIS A 174 5.84 18.47 18.96
C HIS A 174 4.38 18.04 19.00
N HIS A 175 3.60 18.52 18.04
CA HIS A 175 2.21 18.12 17.85
C HIS A 175 2.05 17.51 16.46
N TYR A 176 1.66 16.25 16.43
CA TYR A 176 1.49 15.50 15.20
C TYR A 176 0.02 15.45 14.77
N GLY A 177 -0.19 15.55 13.47
CA GLY A 177 -1.50 15.40 12.83
C GLY A 177 -1.43 14.31 11.76
N LEU A 178 -2.48 13.52 11.65
CA LEU A 178 -2.65 12.55 10.58
C LEU A 178 -3.96 12.83 9.87
N SER A 179 -3.89 12.96 8.55
CA SER A 179 -5.06 12.97 7.68
C SER A 179 -4.94 11.89 6.62
N ARG A 180 -6.09 11.41 6.16
CA ARG A 180 -6.23 10.25 5.27
C ARG A 180 -7.20 10.58 4.15
N GLU A 181 -6.81 10.26 2.93
CA GLU A 181 -7.64 10.44 1.74
C GLU A 181 -7.65 9.17 0.90
N TRP A 182 -8.85 8.70 0.56
CA TRP A 182 -9.03 7.64 -0.42
C TRP A 182 -9.16 8.25 -1.82
N ILE A 183 -8.26 7.86 -2.72
CA ILE A 183 -8.20 8.34 -4.09
C ILE A 183 -8.59 7.20 -5.02
N GLN A 184 -9.70 7.34 -5.74
CA GLN A 184 -10.10 6.37 -6.76
C GLN A 184 -9.25 6.56 -8.01
N VAL A 185 -8.62 5.49 -8.49
CA VAL A 185 -7.80 5.50 -9.72
C VAL A 185 -8.44 4.76 -10.87
N ALA A 186 -9.42 3.88 -10.60
CA ALA A 186 -10.26 3.26 -11.61
C ALA A 186 -11.60 2.80 -11.02
#